data_AF-A0A257P1E9-F1
#
_entry.id   AF-A0A257P1E9-F1
#
_cell.length_a   1.000
_cell.length_b   1.000
_cell.length_c   1.000
_cell.angle_alpha   90.00
_cell.angle_beta   90.00
_cell.angle_gamma   90.00
#
_symmetry.space_group_name_H-M   'P 1'
#
loop_
_entity.id
_entity.type
_entity.pdbx_description
1 polymer ?
#
loop_
_entity_poly.entity_id
_entity_poly.type
_entity_poly.pdbx_seq_one_letter_code
_entity_poly.pdbx_strand_id
1 'polypeptide(L)'
;MSKKTPNRKKRVEIRWDADGYRLVRESAQSCDLSVSEFVRRCAMGLKILTTADKTAVSEIRKIAGMLKHYYPKNSNWTTDEKRRYWAGYEKLVGIADRIEHGRTRSSIDLPGDGA
;
A
#
# COMPACT_ATOMS: atom_id res chain seq x y z
N MET A 1 11.80 -41.63 8.55
CA MET A 1 10.78 -40.91 7.74
C MET A 1 10.17 -39.81 8.61
N SER A 2 10.42 -38.54 8.30
CA SER A 2 9.88 -37.41 9.08
C SER A 2 8.37 -37.26 8.85
N LYS A 3 7.57 -37.26 9.93
CA LYS A 3 6.11 -37.08 9.84
C LYS A 3 5.82 -35.64 9.44
N LYS A 4 5.27 -35.41 8.23
CA LYS A 4 4.79 -34.08 7.80
C LYS A 4 3.74 -33.56 8.77
N THR A 5 3.99 -32.41 9.39
CA THR A 5 3.02 -31.69 10.22
C THR A 5 1.77 -31.38 9.40
N PRO A 6 0.56 -31.71 9.88
CA PRO A 6 -0.67 -31.46 9.13
C PRO A 6 -0.91 -29.95 8.98
N ASN A 7 -1.22 -29.53 7.76
CA ASN A 7 -1.56 -28.14 7.45
C ASN A 7 -2.93 -27.81 8.06
N ARG A 8 -2.96 -26.99 9.12
CA ARG A 8 -4.18 -26.64 9.89
C ARG A 8 -5.13 -25.66 9.18
N LYS A 9 -4.91 -25.36 7.89
CA LYS A 9 -5.69 -24.37 7.14
C LYS A 9 -7.01 -24.96 6.64
N LYS A 10 -8.11 -24.23 6.81
CA LYS A 10 -9.42 -24.55 6.22
C LYS A 10 -9.48 -24.05 4.78
N ARG A 11 -10.12 -24.83 3.89
CA ARG A 11 -10.37 -24.45 2.49
C ARG A 11 -11.83 -24.08 2.29
N VAL A 12 -12.08 -22.99 1.58
CA VAL A 12 -13.41 -22.54 1.16
C VAL A 12 -13.43 -22.52 -0.36
N GLU A 13 -14.50 -23.03 -0.96
CA GLU A 13 -14.76 -22.94 -2.40
C GLU A 13 -15.89 -21.94 -2.65
N ILE A 14 -15.74 -21.13 -3.70
CA ILE A 14 -16.74 -20.15 -4.12
C ILE A 14 -17.07 -20.44 -5.58
N ARG A 15 -18.37 -20.57 -5.88
CA ARG A 15 -18.86 -20.70 -7.26
C ARG A 15 -19.14 -19.31 -7.83
N TRP A 16 -18.75 -19.11 -9.08
CA TRP A 16 -18.95 -17.87 -9.82
C TRP A 16 -19.64 -18.18 -11.13
N ASP A 17 -20.46 -17.25 -11.61
CA ASP A 17 -20.78 -17.21 -13.04
C ASP A 17 -19.54 -16.73 -13.85
N ALA A 18 -19.63 -16.82 -15.17
CA ALA A 18 -18.52 -16.50 -16.06
C ALA A 18 -18.10 -15.02 -15.98
N ASP A 19 -19.06 -14.10 -15.86
CA ASP A 19 -18.80 -12.67 -15.85
C ASP A 19 -18.21 -12.22 -14.50
N GLY A 20 -18.76 -12.72 -13.40
CA GLY A 20 -18.25 -12.49 -12.05
C GLY A 20 -16.82 -13.00 -11.89
N TYR A 21 -16.52 -14.19 -12.41
CA TYR A 21 -15.15 -14.72 -12.38
C TYR A 21 -14.18 -13.86 -13.20
N ARG A 22 -14.60 -13.39 -14.38
CA ARG A 22 -13.80 -12.49 -15.23
C ARG A 22 -13.46 -11.20 -14.49
N LEU A 23 -14.46 -10.54 -13.89
CA LEU A 23 -14.27 -9.29 -13.14
C LEU A 23 -13.31 -9.46 -11.96
N VAL A 24 -13.46 -10.53 -11.18
CA VAL A 24 -12.57 -10.82 -10.04
C VAL A 24 -11.14 -11.09 -10.52
N ARG A 25 -10.98 -11.81 -11.63
CA ARG A 25 -9.67 -12.09 -12.22
C ARG A 25 -8.98 -10.81 -12.69
N GLU A 26 -9.68 -9.94 -13.41
CA GLU A 26 -9.15 -8.66 -13.87
C GLU A 26 -8.76 -7.76 -12.70
N SER A 27 -9.61 -7.70 -11.67
CA SER A 27 -9.32 -6.95 -10.43
C SER A 27 -8.07 -7.48 -9.73
N ALA A 28 -7.95 -8.80 -9.57
CA ALA A 28 -6.77 -9.42 -8.96
C ALA A 28 -5.50 -9.14 -9.78
N GLN A 29 -5.58 -9.24 -11.10
CA GLN A 29 -4.47 -8.95 -12.01
C GLN A 29 -4.03 -7.47 -11.93
N SER A 30 -4.98 -6.54 -11.85
CA SER A 30 -4.68 -5.11 -11.69
C SER A 30 -3.94 -4.78 -10.39
N CYS A 31 -3.98 -5.69 -9.41
CA CYS A 31 -3.30 -5.58 -8.12
C CYS A 31 -2.03 -6.44 -8.03
N ASP A 32 -1.69 -7.17 -9.10
CA ASP A 32 -0.63 -8.19 -9.13
C ASP A 32 -0.81 -9.25 -8.03
N LEU A 33 -2.03 -9.77 -7.91
CA LEU A 33 -2.42 -10.80 -6.96
C LEU A 33 -3.07 -11.99 -7.67
N SER A 34 -2.96 -13.18 -7.07
CA SER A 34 -3.85 -14.30 -7.44
C SER A 34 -5.29 -14.02 -7.00
N VAL A 35 -6.27 -14.58 -7.70
CA VAL A 35 -7.70 -14.49 -7.34
C VAL A 35 -7.94 -14.84 -5.87
N SER A 36 -7.36 -15.94 -5.41
CA SER A 36 -7.51 -16.41 -4.02
C SER A 36 -6.94 -15.42 -3.00
N GLU A 37 -5.84 -14.75 -3.31
CA GLU A 37 -5.24 -13.74 -2.43
C GLU A 37 -6.03 -12.44 -2.43
N PHE A 38 -6.46 -11.98 -3.60
CA PHE A 38 -7.32 -10.81 -3.74
C PHE A 38 -8.61 -10.97 -2.93
N VAL A 39 -9.33 -12.09 -3.11
CA VAL A 39 -10.57 -12.37 -2.38
C VAL A 39 -10.33 -12.45 -0.87
N ARG A 40 -9.23 -13.09 -0.43
CA ARG A 40 -8.87 -13.14 1.00
C ARG A 40 -8.63 -11.75 1.59
N ARG A 41 -7.89 -10.90 0.88
CA ARG A 41 -7.63 -9.52 1.32
C ARG A 41 -8.92 -8.71 1.40
N CYS A 42 -9.80 -8.82 0.41
CA CYS A 42 -11.12 -8.21 0.45
C CYS A 42 -11.93 -8.68 1.67
N ALA A 43 -12.00 -9.99 1.90
CA ALA A 43 -12.75 -10.57 3.02
C ALA A 43 -12.21 -10.16 4.40
N MET A 44 -10.90 -9.93 4.52
CA MET A 44 -10.25 -9.46 5.75
C MET A 44 -10.16 -7.94 5.86
N GLY A 45 -10.68 -7.19 4.89
CA GLY A 45 -10.53 -5.72 4.84
C GLY A 45 -9.07 -5.26 4.77
N LEU A 46 -8.17 -6.11 4.27
CA LEU A 46 -6.76 -5.78 4.10
C LEU A 46 -6.60 -4.82 2.93
N LYS A 47 -5.65 -3.91 3.06
CA LYS A 47 -5.32 -2.97 1.98
C LYS A 47 -4.83 -3.74 0.76
N ILE A 48 -5.36 -3.36 -0.39
CA ILE A 48 -4.96 -3.82 -1.72
C ILE A 48 -4.44 -2.61 -2.47
N LEU A 49 -3.22 -2.72 -2.99
CA LEU A 49 -2.62 -1.70 -3.85
C LEU A 49 -2.72 -2.18 -5.29
N THR A 50 -3.26 -1.33 -6.16
CA THR A 50 -3.20 -1.56 -7.59
C THR A 50 -1.77 -1.39 -8.10
N THR A 51 -1.46 -1.93 -9.27
CA THR A 51 -0.19 -1.68 -9.95
C THR A 51 -0.02 -0.18 -10.21
N ALA A 52 -1.10 0.54 -10.53
CA ALA A 52 -1.07 1.99 -10.67
C ALA A 52 -0.67 2.70 -9.37
N ASP A 53 -1.20 2.28 -8.20
CA ASP A 53 -0.81 2.83 -6.90
C ASP A 53 0.67 2.59 -6.61
N LYS A 54 1.16 1.37 -6.84
CA LYS A 54 2.58 1.00 -6.65
C LYS A 54 3.49 1.87 -7.53
N THR A 55 3.11 2.08 -8.80
CA THR A 55 3.84 2.96 -9.71
C THR A 55 3.81 4.40 -9.23
N ALA A 56 2.65 4.92 -8.82
CA ALA A 56 2.53 6.29 -8.31
C ALA A 56 3.40 6.52 -7.07
N VAL A 57 3.41 5.59 -6.11
CA VAL A 57 4.29 5.64 -4.93
C VAL A 57 5.76 5.70 -5.34
N SER A 58 6.17 4.86 -6.29
CA SER A 58 7.54 4.82 -6.80
C SER A 58 7.95 6.16 -7.42
N GLU A 59 7.13 6.71 -8.32
CA GLU A 59 7.42 7.98 -8.99
C GLU A 59 7.43 9.16 -8.00
N ILE A 60 6.50 9.22 -7.06
CA ILE A 60 6.47 10.27 -6.03
C ILE A 60 7.75 10.22 -5.17
N ARG A 61 8.21 9.01 -4.79
CA ARG A 61 9.46 8.84 -4.03
C ARG A 61 10.68 9.26 -4.84
N LYS A 62 10.72 8.99 -6.15
CA LYS A 62 11.78 9.48 -7.04
C LYS A 62 11.81 11.01 -7.07
N ILE A 63 10.66 11.66 -7.26
CA ILE A 63 10.56 13.13 -7.26
C ILE A 63 10.99 13.71 -5.91
N ALA A 64 10.57 13.11 -4.79
CA ALA A 64 11.00 13.53 -3.45
C ALA A 64 12.52 13.37 -3.27
N GLY A 65 13.10 12.28 -3.77
CA GLY A 65 14.55 12.06 -3.78
C GLY A 65 15.30 13.11 -4.61
N MET A 66 14.77 13.46 -5.79
CA MET A 66 15.31 14.55 -6.61
C MET A 66 15.26 15.89 -5.88
N LEU A 67 14.13 16.22 -5.24
CA LEU A 67 14.00 17.45 -4.46
C LEU A 67 15.02 17.48 -3.31
N LYS A 68 15.23 16.37 -2.59
CA LYS A 68 16.27 16.29 -1.57
C LYS A 68 17.68 16.49 -2.15
N HIS A 69 17.96 15.94 -3.33
CA HIS A 69 19.25 16.05 -4.00
C HIS A 69 19.54 17.48 -4.47
N TYR A 70 18.56 18.15 -5.10
CA TYR A 70 18.71 19.51 -5.62
C TYR A 70 18.65 20.61 -4.57
N TYR A 71 18.53 20.27 -3.28
CA TYR A 71 18.49 21.26 -2.21
C TYR A 71 19.77 22.13 -2.24
N PRO A 72 19.65 23.46 -2.46
CA PRO A 72 20.80 24.31 -2.71
C PRO A 72 21.45 24.73 -1.39
N LYS A 73 22.30 23.85 -0.84
CA LYS A 73 22.95 24.00 0.48
C LYS A 73 23.69 25.33 0.67
N ASN A 74 24.27 25.85 -0.41
CA ASN A 74 25.08 27.08 -0.41
C ASN A 74 24.33 28.30 -0.97
N SER A 75 23.00 28.24 -1.10
CA SER A 75 22.19 29.38 -1.52
C SER A 75 21.99 30.40 -0.40
N ASN A 76 21.81 31.67 -0.76
CA ASN A 76 21.45 32.73 0.15
C ASN A 76 19.93 32.76 0.46
N TRP A 77 19.29 31.59 0.54
CA TRP A 77 17.87 31.49 0.85
C TRP A 77 17.59 31.86 2.31
N THR A 78 16.51 32.60 2.49
CA THR A 78 15.92 32.88 3.80
C THR A 78 15.50 31.58 4.50
N THR A 79 15.37 31.65 5.83
CA THR A 79 14.88 30.52 6.64
C THR A 79 13.51 30.03 6.17
N ASP A 80 12.63 30.95 5.76
CA ASP A 80 11.28 30.61 5.30
C ASP A 80 11.28 29.90 3.95
N GLU A 81 12.15 30.29 3.01
CA GLU A 81 12.32 29.58 1.73
C GLU A 81 12.82 28.16 1.95
N LYS A 82 13.82 27.98 2.83
CA LYS A 82 14.31 26.65 3.22
C LYS A 82 13.19 25.81 3.83
N ARG A 83 12.39 26.40 4.74
CA ARG A 83 11.24 25.71 5.35
C ARG A 83 10.20 25.30 4.31
N ARG A 84 9.82 26.19 3.38
CA ARG A 84 8.85 25.88 2.32
C ARG A 84 9.34 24.77 1.40
N TYR A 85 10.63 24.75 1.09
CA TYR A 85 11.25 23.70 0.29
C TYR A 85 11.11 22.32 0.96
N TRP A 86 11.51 22.22 2.22
CA TRP A 86 11.41 20.98 2.99
C TRP A 86 9.96 20.56 3.24
N ALA A 87 9.03 21.50 3.44
CA ALA A 87 7.61 21.19 3.53
C ALA A 87 7.08 20.54 2.23
N GLY A 88 7.60 20.94 1.06
CA GLY A 88 7.29 20.28 -0.21
C GLY A 88 7.77 18.83 -0.27
N TYR A 89 8.99 18.57 0.19
CA TYR A 89 9.55 17.22 0.31
C TYR A 89 8.71 16.33 1.24
N GLU A 90 8.44 16.81 2.45
CA GLU A 90 7.65 16.09 3.46
C GLU A 90 6.24 15.79 2.95
N LYS A 91 5.62 16.73 2.24
CA LYS A 91 4.30 16.53 1.63
C LYS A 91 4.31 15.41 0.59
N LEU A 92 5.34 15.32 -0.25
CA LEU A 92 5.45 14.25 -1.26
C LEU A 92 5.63 12.88 -0.59
N VAL A 93 6.53 12.78 0.39
CA VAL A 93 6.73 11.54 1.17
C VAL A 93 5.42 11.13 1.86
N GLY A 94 4.74 12.07 2.51
CA GLY A 94 3.46 11.81 3.16
C GLY A 94 2.30 11.47 2.20
N ILE A 95 2.36 11.86 0.92
CA ILE A 95 1.41 11.36 -0.09
C ILE A 95 1.72 9.90 -0.41
N ALA A 96 2.98 9.56 -0.68
CA ALA A 96 3.39 8.19 -1.00
C ALA A 96 3.02 7.22 0.14
N ASP A 97 3.28 7.59 1.38
CA ASP A 97 2.98 6.74 2.54
C ASP A 97 1.48 6.55 2.75
N ARG A 98 0.66 7.57 2.49
CA ARG A 98 -0.80 7.44 2.52
C ARG A 98 -1.33 6.52 1.43
N ILE A 99 -0.72 6.54 0.24
CA ILE A 99 -1.09 5.61 -0.83
C ILE A 99 -0.71 4.19 -0.41
N GLU A 100 0.52 3.96 0.06
CA GLU A 100 1.03 2.62 0.39
C GLU A 100 0.33 2.00 1.63
N HIS A 101 0.16 2.77 2.70
CA HIS A 101 -0.34 2.27 3.98
C HIS A 101 -1.81 2.63 4.24
N GLY A 102 -2.39 3.55 3.46
CA GLY A 102 -3.72 4.11 3.74
C GLY A 102 -3.67 5.20 4.80
N ARG A 103 -4.84 5.68 5.22
CA ARG A 103 -4.93 6.38 6.51
C ARG A 103 -4.55 5.30 7.53
N THR A 104 -3.33 5.38 8.08
CA THR A 104 -2.88 4.50 9.16
C THR A 104 -4.05 4.38 10.13
N ARG A 105 -4.68 3.21 10.24
CA ARG A 105 -5.50 2.97 11.42
C ARG A 105 -4.49 3.06 12.55
N SER A 106 -4.58 4.12 13.33
CA SER A 106 -3.84 4.20 14.57
C SER A 106 -4.09 2.87 15.29
N SER A 107 -3.06 2.30 15.92
CA SER A 107 -3.18 1.07 16.73
C SER A 107 -4.23 1.16 17.86
N ILE A 108 -4.87 2.33 18.01
CA ILE A 108 -5.99 2.66 18.89
C ILE A 108 -7.36 2.09 18.44
N ASP A 109 -7.53 1.69 17.17
CA ASP A 109 -8.86 1.24 16.67
C ASP A 109 -9.07 -0.29 16.66
N LEU A 110 -8.25 -1.05 17.37
CA LEU A 110 -8.58 -2.45 17.65
C LEU A 110 -9.54 -2.47 18.85
N PRO A 111 -10.75 -3.07 18.76
CA PRO A 111 -11.51 -3.38 19.94
C PRO A 111 -10.62 -4.24 20.83
N GLY A 112 -10.34 -3.78 22.05
CA GLY A 112 -9.64 -4.59 23.03
C GLY A 112 -10.40 -5.91 23.16
N ASP A 113 -9.68 -7.02 23.03
CA ASP A 113 -10.20 -8.34 23.34
C ASP A 113 -10.64 -8.31 24.82
N GLY A 114 -11.93 -8.01 25.02
CA GLY A 114 -12.61 -8.20 26.29
C GLY A 114 -12.82 -9.69 26.47
N ALA A 115 -11.93 -10.31 27.24
CA ALA A 115 -12.17 -11.57 27.91
C ALA A 115 -13.17 -11.37 29.07
#